data_AF-A0A8T4U372-F1
#
_entry.id   AF-A0A8T4U372-F1
#
_cell.length_a   1.000
_cell.length_b   1.000
_cell.length_c   1.000
_cell.angle_alpha   90.00
_cell.angle_beta   90.00
_cell.angle_gamma   90.00
#
_symmetry.space_group_name_H-M   'P 1'
#
loop_
_entity.id
_entity.type
_entity.pdbx_description
1 polymer ?
#
loop_
_entity_poly.entity_id
_entity_poly.type
_entity_poly.pdbx_seq_one_letter_code
_entity_poly.pdbx_strand_id
1 'polypeptide(L)' 'MDKKRRRTVEEQLREYGLSDKEAKVYLACLKAGVCTANKISILTDLRRSTTYDVLESLKSK' A
#
# COMPACT_ATOMS: atom_id res chain seq x y z
N MET A 1 -30.69 13.93 0.12
CA MET A 1 -29.68 14.77 0.79
C MET A 1 -28.40 13.94 0.86
N ASP A 2 -27.74 13.83 -0.30
CA ASP A 2 -26.64 12.91 -0.53
C ASP A 2 -25.37 13.45 0.14
N LYS A 3 -25.09 12.94 1.35
CA LYS A 3 -23.78 13.08 1.98
C LYS A 3 -22.75 12.39 1.09
N LYS A 4 -22.07 13.17 0.24
CA LYS A 4 -20.88 12.73 -0.50
C LYS A 4 -19.79 12.36 0.51
N ARG A 5 -19.78 11.09 0.97
CA ARG A 5 -18.71 10.54 1.81
C ARG A 5 -17.41 10.67 1.03
N ARG A 6 -16.44 11.45 1.53
CA ARG A 6 -15.09 11.47 0.95
C ARG A 6 -14.47 10.11 1.22
N ARG A 7 -14.10 9.40 0.15
CA ARG A 7 -13.37 8.13 0.22
C ARG A 7 -11.94 8.38 0.68
N THR A 8 -11.35 7.42 1.38
CA THR A 8 -9.92 7.47 1.75
C THR A 8 -9.05 7.15 0.53
N VAL A 9 -7.77 7.49 0.60
CA VAL A 9 -6.83 7.17 -0.49
C VAL A 9 -6.69 5.66 -0.64
N GLU A 10 -6.69 4.90 0.46
CA GLU A 10 -6.69 3.44 0.44
C GLU A 10 -7.94 2.89 -0.27
N GLU A 11 -9.13 3.44 0.01
CA GLU A 11 -10.36 3.04 -0.69
C GLU A 11 -10.26 3.30 -2.20
N GLN A 12 -9.68 4.43 -2.60
CA GLN A 12 -9.46 4.74 -4.02
C GLN A 12 -8.48 3.75 -4.68
N LEU A 13 -7.38 3.41 -4.02
CA LEU A 13 -6.39 2.44 -4.55
C LEU A 13 -7.00 1.07 -4.78
N ARG A 14 -7.98 0.65 -3.95
CA ARG A 14 -8.70 -0.61 -4.15
C ARG A 14 -9.56 -0.62 -5.40
N GLU A 15 -10.13 0.52 -5.78
CA GLU A 15 -10.88 0.66 -7.04
C GLU A 15 -9.97 0.53 -8.27
N TYR A 16 -8.68 0.85 -8.12
CA TYR A 16 -7.65 0.59 -9.13
C TYR A 16 -7.12 -0.86 -9.12
N GLY A 17 -7.70 -1.75 -8.30
CA GLY A 17 -7.35 -3.17 -8.29
C GLY A 17 -6.18 -3.54 -7.37
N LEU A 18 -5.81 -2.67 -6.43
CA LEU A 18 -4.88 -3.01 -5.35
C LEU A 18 -5.65 -3.70 -4.21
N SER A 19 -5.05 -4.74 -3.62
CA SER A 19 -5.49 -5.31 -2.35
C SER A 19 -5.21 -4.35 -1.18
N ASP A 20 -5.80 -4.62 -0.01
CA ASP A 20 -5.56 -3.81 1.20
C ASP A 20 -4.06 -3.75 1.57
N LYS A 21 -3.34 -4.86 1.39
CA LYS A 21 -1.89 -4.92 1.66
C LYS A 21 -1.11 -4.11 0.64
N GLU A 22 -1.45 -4.22 -0.65
CA GLU A 22 -0.82 -3.45 -1.72
C GLU A 22 -1.05 -1.95 -1.53
N ALA A 23 -2.28 -1.52 -1.22
CA ALA A 23 -2.56 -0.12 -0.95
C ALA A 23 -1.73 0.41 0.23
N LYS A 24 -1.63 -0.36 1.31
CA LYS A 24 -0.84 0.00 2.50
C LYS A 24 0.66 0.11 2.18
N VAL A 25 1.22 -0.86 1.46
CA VAL A 25 2.63 -0.88 1.05
C VAL A 25 2.94 0.24 0.06
N TYR A 26 2.08 0.46 -0.94
CA TYR A 26 2.23 1.53 -1.91
C TYR A 26 2.30 2.91 -1.24
N LEU A 27 1.36 3.19 -0.32
CA LEU A 27 1.37 4.45 0.43
C LEU A 27 2.58 4.57 1.37
N ALA A 28 3.06 3.47 1.94
CA ALA A 28 4.28 3.47 2.76
C ALA A 28 5.52 3.81 1.92
N CYS A 29 5.63 3.27 0.70
CA CYS A 29 6.71 3.61 -0.24
C CYS A 29 6.70 5.11 -0.58
N LEU A 30 5.53 5.68 -0.89
CA LEU A 30 5.41 7.10 -1.21
C LEU A 30 5.78 8.00 -0.02
N LYS A 31 5.37 7.62 1.20
CA LYS A 31 5.70 8.38 2.42
C LYS A 31 7.18 8.29 2.80
N ALA A 32 7.78 7.11 2.63
CA ALA A 32 9.16 6.85 3.07
C ALA A 32 10.22 7.28 2.06
N GLY A 33 9.87 7.40 0.77
CA GLY A 33 10.81 7.62 -0.32
C GLY A 33 11.73 6.41 -0.55
N VAL A 34 12.92 6.66 -1.10
CA VAL A 34 13.92 5.62 -1.34
C VAL A 34 14.38 5.03 -0.01
N CYS A 35 14.06 3.76 0.22
CA CYS A 35 14.42 3.04 1.44
C CYS A 35 14.42 1.53 1.24
N THR A 36 14.76 0.79 2.30
CA THR A 36 14.82 -0.68 2.27
C THR A 36 13.44 -1.32 2.49
N ALA A 37 13.24 -2.52 1.94
CA ALA A 37 12.02 -3.30 2.17
C ALA A 37 11.79 -3.59 3.67
N ASN A 38 12.85 -3.71 4.47
CA ASN A 38 12.71 -3.84 5.93
C ASN A 38 12.12 -2.57 6.58
N LYS A 39 12.46 -1.37 6.09
CA LYS A 39 11.82 -0.14 6.57
C LYS A 39 10.32 -0.15 6.25
N ILE A 40 9.96 -0.57 5.04
CA ILE A 40 8.55 -0.70 4.63
C ILE A 40 7.82 -1.75 5.48
N SER A 41 8.43 -2.89 5.77
CA SER A 41 7.82 -3.93 6.60
C SER A 41 7.51 -3.42 8.01
N ILE A 42 8.41 -2.62 8.59
CA ILE A 42 8.19 -1.97 9.89
C ILE A 42 7.07 -0.92 9.80
N LEU A 43 7.07 -0.07 8.76
CA LEU A 43 6.05 0.99 8.59
C LEU A 43 4.65 0.42 8.34
N THR A 44 4.56 -0.76 7.75
CA THR A 44 3.30 -1.40 7.39
C THR A 44 2.87 -2.49 8.37
N ASP A 45 3.68 -2.81 9.38
CA ASP A 45 3.47 -3.93 10.29
C ASP A 45 3.20 -5.25 9.55
N LEU A 46 3.98 -5.48 8.48
CA LEU A 46 3.94 -6.71 7.68
C LEU A 46 5.21 -7.52 7.92
N ARG A 47 5.09 -8.84 7.77
CA ARG A 47 6.27 -9.72 7.74
C ARG A 47 7.14 -9.34 6.53
N ARG A 48 8.46 -9.47 6.67
CA ARG A 48 9.40 -9.16 5.58
C ARG A 48 9.09 -9.94 4.30
N SER A 49 8.81 -11.25 4.41
CA SER A 49 8.44 -12.07 3.26
C SER A 49 7.22 -11.50 2.53
N THR A 50 6.13 -11.25 3.26
CA THR A 50 4.92 -10.63 2.72
C THR A 50 5.20 -9.26 2.11
N THR A 51 6.11 -8.48 2.69
CA THR A 51 6.49 -7.17 2.15
C THR A 51 7.16 -7.32 0.79
N TYR A 52 8.08 -8.28 0.64
CA TYR A 52 8.71 -8.58 -0.66
C TYR A 52 7.69 -9.10 -1.68
N ASP A 53 6.81 -10.02 -1.28
CA ASP A 53 5.77 -10.55 -2.16
C ASP A 53 4.86 -9.44 -2.70
N VAL A 54 4.46 -8.51 -1.81
CA VAL A 54 3.61 -7.36 -2.18
C VAL A 54 4.37 -6.35 -3.05
N LEU A 55 5.64 -6.08 -2.76
CA LEU A 55 6.47 -5.19 -3.59
C LEU A 55 6.65 -5.75 -5.00
N GLU A 56 6.87 -7.07 -5.14
CA GLU A 56 6.99 -7.71 -6.45
C GLU A 56 5.65 -7.70 -7.22
N SER A 57 4.54 -7.93 -6.52
CA SER A 57 3.19 -7.80 -7.10
C SER A 57 2.94 -6.37 -7.61
N LEU A 58 3.29 -5.35 -6.81
CA LEU A 58 3.14 -3.94 -7.20
C LEU A 58 4.03 -3.55 -8.39
N LYS A 59 5.24 -4.09 -8.48
CA LYS A 59 6.16 -3.84 -9.60
C LYS A 59 5.66 -4.46 -10.91
N SER A 60 4.86 -5.52 -10.82
CA SER A 60 4.34 -6.27 -11.97
C SER A 60 2.98 -5.75 -12.48
N LYS A 61 2.46 -4.66 -11.89
CA LYS A 61 1.21 -3.98 -12.26
C LYS A 61 1.51 -2.66 -12.97
#